data_AF-A0A1R2AU97-F1
#
_entry.id   AF-A0A1R2AU97-F1
#
_cell.length_a   1.000
_cell.length_b   1.000
_cell.length_c   1.000
_cell.angle_alpha   90.00
_cell.angle_beta   90.00
_cell.angle_gamma   90.00
#
_symmetry.space_group_name_H-M   'P 1'
#
loop_
_entity.id
_entity.type
_entity.pdbx_description
1 polymer ?
#
loop_
_entity_poly.entity_id
_entity_poly.type
_entity_poly.pdbx_seq_one_letter_code
_entity_poly.pdbx_strand_id
1 'polypeptide(L)'
;MVSYALDIENQRIASAMLELGISKDELITKKLEDFAGFNVTPEIQKLRYEHYAKLLKNTVNEIRELLKKRHASMLPGEYKVTTTESVEEVTYESNKNISQELNRFPPKQREILINTLTSFDLIKLPKKEKPKALKQNKSEKNLDSVTNKKNYKEMFKKHQDLQIMNINSLKKEQKQLQIDLYNKTAKSMKEHELREKNYENFRKILAKEREEMHIKKKESIDMRKLSFEQLSDNDIAQRLERKLSFEQLSDNDIAQRLERFDKKIHKSEELRIEAIMNKIQKTVTLREASERVEMRYKEKSKSNELELFNKLVDKQNKVKTARERNEEKIHNKMQKTKEEFEKRHQIALERIRSAENDLLYNAKKMENQMKASQKIVQDRKKKLYEDFEIKKELNKLKDYECLLKVQRAKRKFDYKMSKKLEKALEQNDRINEMKIAKEKEAYNNRESAIKAMIEKEKLFEAVAVIWKSPRSKTAQEKIKSLNIRSIEASISGADE
;
A
#
# COMPACT_ATOMS: atom_id res chain seq x y z
N MET A 1 -8.39 -12.16 -40.77
CA MET A 1 -7.09 -11.53 -41.09
C MET A 1 -7.35 -10.23 -41.83
N VAL A 2 -7.02 -9.08 -41.26
CA VAL A 2 -7.14 -7.79 -41.98
C VAL A 2 -5.81 -7.52 -42.66
N SER A 3 -5.73 -7.86 -43.95
CA SER A 3 -4.56 -7.57 -44.78
C SER A 3 -4.54 -6.06 -45.06
N TYR A 4 -3.63 -5.34 -44.39
CA TYR A 4 -3.30 -3.96 -44.71
C TYR A 4 -2.16 -3.93 -45.71
N ALA A 5 -2.37 -4.45 -46.92
CA ALA A 5 -1.35 -4.38 -47.96
C ALA A 5 -1.29 -2.95 -48.50
N LEU A 6 -0.30 -2.17 -48.07
CA LEU A 6 0.20 -1.03 -48.82
C LEU A 6 1.33 -1.53 -49.69
N ASP A 7 1.28 -1.23 -50.98
CA ASP A 7 2.37 -1.49 -51.90
C ASP A 7 3.52 -0.50 -51.61
N ILE A 8 4.55 -0.97 -50.93
CA ILE A 8 5.71 -0.15 -50.51
C ILE A 8 6.60 0.20 -51.72
N GLU A 9 6.50 -0.55 -52.82
CA GLU A 9 7.25 -0.30 -54.06
C GLU A 9 6.65 0.86 -54.86
N ASN A 10 5.39 1.19 -54.63
CA ASN A 10 4.76 2.35 -55.24
C ASN A 10 5.46 3.65 -54.83
N GLN A 11 5.98 4.40 -55.81
CA GLN A 11 6.73 5.64 -55.61
C GLN A 11 5.95 6.72 -54.83
N ARG A 12 4.63 6.78 -54.96
CA ARG A 12 3.79 7.70 -54.18
C ARG A 12 3.77 7.33 -52.70
N ILE A 13 3.71 6.04 -52.39
CA ILE A 13 3.78 5.51 -51.03
C ILE A 13 5.19 5.70 -50.46
N ALA A 14 6.24 5.36 -51.23
CA ALA A 14 7.63 5.55 -50.82
C ALA A 14 7.95 7.02 -50.49
N SER A 15 7.51 7.97 -51.32
CA SER A 15 7.69 9.40 -51.06
C SER A 15 6.87 9.92 -49.87
N ALA A 16 5.70 9.33 -49.62
CA ALA A 16 4.90 9.64 -48.43
C ALA A 16 5.58 9.11 -47.15
N MET A 17 6.16 7.90 -47.21
CA MET A 17 6.93 7.32 -46.11
C MET A 17 8.16 8.16 -45.75
N LEU A 18 8.91 8.63 -46.75
CA LEU A 18 10.07 9.51 -46.53
C LEU A 18 9.67 10.84 -45.86
N GLU A 19 8.58 11.47 -46.33
CA GLU A 19 8.08 12.72 -45.72
C GLU A 19 7.56 12.50 -44.29
N LEU A 20 7.00 11.33 -44.00
CA LEU A 20 6.55 10.94 -42.67
C LEU A 20 7.68 10.34 -41.80
N GLY A 21 8.89 10.16 -42.34
CA GLY A 21 10.01 9.53 -41.65
C GLY A 21 9.74 8.06 -41.25
N ILE A 22 8.87 7.35 -41.96
CA ILE A 22 8.50 5.96 -41.68
C ILE A 22 9.50 5.03 -42.38
N SER A 23 10.09 4.08 -41.64
CA SER A 23 10.93 3.02 -42.22
C SER A 23 10.09 1.90 -42.85
N LYS A 24 10.67 1.19 -43.83
CA LYS A 24 10.05 -0.02 -44.40
C LYS A 24 9.79 -1.10 -43.34
N ASP A 25 10.69 -1.21 -42.36
CA ASP A 25 10.60 -2.21 -41.30
C ASP A 25 9.34 -2.06 -40.42
N GLU A 26 8.81 -0.84 -40.34
CA GLU A 26 7.61 -0.52 -39.56
C GLU A 26 6.32 -1.04 -40.22
N LEU A 27 6.39 -1.39 -41.51
CA LEU A 27 5.26 -1.90 -42.30
C LEU A 27 5.35 -3.41 -42.56
N ILE A 28 6.42 -4.07 -42.15
CA ILE A 28 6.53 -5.54 -42.22
C ILE A 28 5.39 -6.14 -41.41
N THR A 29 4.58 -6.99 -42.05
CA THR A 29 3.48 -7.74 -41.43
C THR A 29 4.02 -8.88 -40.58
N LYS A 30 3.62 -8.92 -39.30
CA LYS A 30 3.95 -9.99 -38.36
C LYS A 30 2.69 -10.70 -37.88
N LYS A 31 2.77 -12.00 -37.67
CA LYS A 31 1.74 -12.84 -37.07
C LYS A 31 1.90 -12.91 -35.55
N LEU A 32 0.92 -13.48 -34.85
CA LEU A 32 0.96 -13.62 -33.39
C LEU A 32 2.15 -14.49 -32.95
N GLU A 33 2.46 -15.52 -33.74
CA GLU A 33 3.54 -16.47 -33.48
C GLU A 33 4.92 -15.81 -33.50
N ASP A 34 5.10 -14.74 -34.28
CA ASP A 34 6.35 -13.98 -34.36
C ASP A 34 6.70 -13.24 -33.06
N PHE A 35 5.77 -13.14 -32.12
CA PHE A 35 5.96 -12.53 -30.80
C PHE A 35 6.14 -13.56 -29.68
N ALA A 36 6.15 -14.85 -30.02
CA ALA A 36 6.48 -15.93 -29.08
C ALA A 36 7.98 -15.91 -28.75
N GLY A 37 8.35 -16.46 -27.60
CA GLY A 37 9.75 -16.60 -27.21
C GLY A 37 9.92 -17.40 -25.93
N PHE A 38 11.16 -17.73 -25.60
CA PHE A 38 11.49 -18.40 -24.35
C PHE A 38 11.08 -17.50 -23.16
N ASN A 39 10.28 -18.03 -22.25
CA ASN A 39 9.69 -17.32 -21.10
C ASN A 39 8.68 -16.20 -21.42
N VAL A 40 8.01 -16.24 -22.57
CA VAL A 40 6.91 -15.31 -22.89
C VAL A 40 5.57 -15.98 -22.60
N THR A 41 4.75 -15.38 -21.73
CA THR A 41 3.40 -15.89 -21.46
C THR A 41 2.45 -15.56 -22.63
N PRO A 42 1.36 -16.33 -22.81
CA PRO A 42 0.35 -16.05 -23.83
C PRO A 42 -0.26 -14.64 -23.71
N GLU A 43 -0.45 -14.11 -22.49
CA GLU A 43 -0.95 -12.75 -22.32
C GLU A 43 0.05 -11.70 -22.82
N ILE A 44 1.34 -11.88 -22.52
CA ILE A 44 2.41 -10.98 -22.97
C ILE A 44 2.55 -11.03 -24.49
N GLN A 45 2.51 -12.22 -25.08
CA GLN A 45 2.54 -12.41 -26.53
C GLN A 45 1.37 -11.68 -27.21
N LYS A 46 0.16 -11.84 -26.67
CA LYS A 46 -1.04 -11.16 -27.16
C LYS A 46 -0.92 -9.64 -27.03
N LEU A 47 -0.43 -9.15 -25.88
CA LEU A 47 -0.21 -7.72 -25.64
C LEU A 47 0.75 -7.10 -26.66
N ARG A 48 1.88 -7.77 -26.93
CA ARG A 48 2.86 -7.33 -27.94
C ARG A 48 2.24 -7.25 -29.33
N TYR A 49 1.51 -8.30 -29.73
CA TYR A 49 0.84 -8.35 -31.01
C TYR A 49 -0.24 -7.28 -31.16
N GLU A 50 -1.10 -7.08 -30.15
CA GLU A 50 -2.12 -6.04 -30.16
C GLU A 50 -1.52 -4.63 -30.28
N HIS A 51 -0.44 -4.38 -29.53
CA HIS A 51 0.29 -3.11 -29.61
C HIS A 51 0.87 -2.90 -31.01
N TYR A 52 1.57 -3.89 -31.55
CA TYR A 52 2.12 -3.86 -32.90
C TYR A 52 1.03 -3.67 -33.96
N ALA A 53 -0.07 -4.40 -33.91
CA ALA A 53 -1.17 -4.31 -34.88
C ALA A 53 -1.83 -2.92 -34.85
N LYS A 54 -2.00 -2.34 -33.66
CA LYS A 54 -2.48 -0.97 -33.50
C LYS A 54 -1.51 0.05 -34.11
N LEU A 55 -0.21 -0.11 -33.86
CA LEU A 55 0.82 0.78 -34.38
C LEU A 55 0.92 0.69 -35.91
N LEU A 56 0.89 -0.52 -36.47
CA LEU A 56 0.87 -0.76 -37.91
C LEU A 56 -0.35 -0.08 -38.55
N LYS A 57 -1.55 -0.31 -38.00
CA LYS A 57 -2.79 0.30 -38.49
C LYS A 57 -2.74 1.82 -38.47
N ASN A 58 -2.23 2.41 -37.38
CA ASN A 58 -2.07 3.86 -37.27
C ASN A 58 -1.08 4.40 -38.32
N THR A 59 0.03 3.71 -38.53
CA THR A 59 1.06 4.10 -39.51
C THR A 59 0.52 4.05 -40.94
N VAL A 60 -0.22 2.99 -41.29
CA VAL A 60 -0.91 2.86 -42.58
C VAL A 60 -1.92 4.00 -42.78
N ASN A 61 -2.66 4.36 -41.73
CA ASN A 61 -3.60 5.48 -41.79
C ASN A 61 -2.89 6.83 -41.99
N GLU A 62 -1.76 7.08 -41.31
CA GLU A 62 -0.97 8.30 -41.52
C GLU A 62 -0.51 8.44 -42.98
N ILE A 63 -0.04 7.36 -43.59
CA ILE A 63 0.35 7.34 -45.02
C ILE A 63 -0.85 7.66 -45.90
N ARG A 64 -1.99 6.98 -45.67
CA ARG A 64 -3.22 7.21 -46.44
C ARG A 64 -3.72 8.64 -46.33
N GLU A 65 -3.70 9.22 -45.13
CA GLU A 65 -4.11 10.61 -44.92
C GLU A 65 -3.17 11.62 -45.60
N LEU A 66 -1.86 11.37 -45.61
CA LEU A 66 -0.92 12.21 -46.36
C LEU A 66 -1.20 12.14 -47.87
N LEU A 67 -1.42 10.94 -48.41
CA LEU A 67 -1.74 10.74 -49.82
C LEU A 67 -3.06 11.42 -50.20
N LYS A 68 -4.10 11.32 -49.37
CA LYS A 68 -5.36 12.04 -49.56
C LYS A 68 -5.15 13.56 -49.60
N LYS A 69 -4.36 14.11 -48.68
CA LYS A 69 -4.03 15.54 -48.67
C LYS A 69 -3.33 15.98 -49.95
N ARG A 70 -2.35 15.19 -50.45
CA ARG A 70 -1.68 15.48 -51.73
C ARG A 70 -2.65 15.45 -52.91
N HIS A 71 -3.58 14.49 -52.94
CA HIS A 71 -4.61 14.42 -53.97
C HIS A 71 -5.58 15.60 -53.92
N ALA A 72 -6.01 16.03 -52.73
CA ALA A 72 -6.88 17.19 -52.56
C ALA A 72 -6.21 18.51 -53.02
N SER A 73 -4.89 18.65 -52.84
CA SER A 73 -4.14 19.82 -53.33
C SER A 73 -3.86 19.83 -54.84
N MET A 74 -4.14 18.73 -55.55
CA MET A 74 -3.91 18.58 -56.99
C MET A 74 -5.20 18.73 -57.82
N LEU A 75 -6.36 18.89 -57.18
CA LEU A 75 -7.59 19.28 -57.88
C LEU A 75 -7.48 20.78 -58.24
N PRO A 76 -7.67 21.18 -59.51
CA PRO A 76 -7.72 22.58 -59.88
C PRO A 76 -8.86 23.22 -59.10
N GLY A 77 -8.52 24.24 -58.31
CA GLY A 77 -9.49 25.01 -57.55
C GLY A 77 -10.34 25.85 -58.51
N GLU A 78 -11.44 25.29 -59.00
CA GLU A 78 -12.56 26.12 -59.41
C GLU A 78 -13.17 26.73 -58.14
N TYR A 79 -13.38 28.05 -58.19
CA TYR A 79 -13.94 28.92 -57.16
C TYR A 79 -12.99 29.34 -56.02
N LYS A 80 -12.03 30.20 -56.35
CA LYS A 80 -11.74 31.35 -55.49
C LYS A 80 -12.45 32.57 -56.06
N VAL A 81 -13.50 33.00 -55.38
CA VAL A 81 -14.12 34.31 -55.57
C VAL A 81 -13.06 35.37 -55.29
N THR A 82 -12.79 36.17 -56.30
CA THR A 82 -12.04 37.41 -56.25
C THR A 82 -12.64 38.33 -55.19
N THR A 83 -11.83 38.76 -54.23
CA THR A 83 -12.05 40.03 -53.56
C THR A 83 -10.75 40.81 -53.67
N THR A 84 -10.87 41.93 -54.37
CA THR A 84 -9.88 42.92 -54.76
C THR A 84 -9.28 43.67 -53.58
N GLU A 85 -7.97 43.93 -53.67
CA GLU A 85 -7.19 45.10 -53.16
C GLU A 85 -7.26 45.40 -51.64
N SER A 86 -6.15 45.66 -50.93
CA SER A 86 -5.13 46.67 -51.23
C SER A 86 -3.83 46.48 -50.42
N VAL A 87 -2.73 46.90 -51.07
CA VAL A 87 -1.56 47.67 -50.59
C VAL A 87 -0.79 47.22 -49.33
N GLU A 88 0.50 46.97 -49.56
CA GLU A 88 1.57 46.91 -48.56
C GLU A 88 1.73 48.26 -47.84
N GLU A 89 1.67 48.26 -46.50
CA GLU A 89 2.32 49.29 -45.70
C GLU A 89 3.02 48.63 -44.51
N VAL A 90 4.34 48.75 -44.51
CA VAL A 90 5.22 48.41 -43.39
C VAL A 90 5.08 49.51 -42.35
N THR A 91 4.47 49.21 -41.21
CA THR A 91 4.60 49.99 -39.98
C THR A 91 4.85 49.06 -38.80
N TYR A 92 5.99 49.29 -38.14
CA TYR A 92 6.28 48.78 -36.81
C TYR A 92 5.32 49.46 -35.83
N GLU A 93 4.45 48.71 -35.16
CA GLU A 93 4.11 48.96 -33.76
C GLU A 93 3.30 47.83 -33.13
N SER A 94 3.41 47.82 -31.81
CA SER A 94 3.25 46.72 -30.88
C SER A 94 1.84 46.13 -30.69
N ASN A 95 1.83 44.90 -30.16
CA ASN A 95 0.84 44.37 -29.21
C ASN A 95 -0.60 44.13 -29.67
N LYS A 96 -0.83 43.24 -30.65
CA LYS A 96 -2.11 42.49 -30.75
C LYS A 96 -1.93 41.11 -31.38
N ASN A 97 -1.39 40.11 -30.66
CA ASN A 97 -1.57 38.71 -31.08
C ASN A 97 -1.43 37.61 -30.01
N ILE A 98 -1.69 37.93 -28.73
CA ILE A 98 -1.66 36.94 -27.64
C ILE A 98 -2.70 35.82 -27.85
N SER A 99 -3.85 36.15 -28.46
CA SER A 99 -4.94 35.20 -28.70
C SER A 99 -4.61 34.10 -29.72
N GLN A 100 -3.67 34.33 -30.64
CA GLN A 100 -3.25 33.32 -31.61
C GLN A 100 -2.19 32.35 -31.03
N GLU A 101 -1.34 32.82 -30.11
CA GLU A 101 -0.33 31.97 -29.46
C GLU A 101 -0.91 31.06 -28.37
N LEU A 102 -1.93 31.52 -27.64
CA LEU A 102 -2.64 30.69 -26.65
C LEU A 102 -3.27 29.44 -27.29
N ASN A 103 -3.60 29.50 -28.58
CA ASN A 103 -4.20 28.39 -29.29
C ASN A 103 -3.24 27.24 -29.63
N ARG A 104 -1.95 27.36 -29.31
CA ARG A 104 -0.94 26.29 -29.49
C ARG A 104 -0.84 25.34 -28.30
N PHE A 105 -1.33 25.71 -27.12
CA PHE A 105 -1.22 24.87 -25.92
C PHE A 105 -2.41 23.90 -25.75
N PRO A 106 -2.22 22.73 -25.12
CA PRO A 106 -3.32 21.83 -24.76
C PRO A 106 -4.38 22.50 -23.86
N PRO A 107 -5.65 22.06 -23.89
CA PRO A 107 -6.78 22.77 -23.24
C PRO A 107 -6.58 23.03 -21.74
N LYS A 108 -6.02 22.07 -21.00
CA LYS A 108 -5.75 22.20 -19.55
C LYS A 108 -4.63 23.18 -19.24
N GLN A 109 -3.65 23.32 -20.12
CA GLN A 109 -2.54 24.28 -19.97
C GLN A 109 -2.96 25.69 -20.39
N ARG A 110 -3.85 25.80 -21.38
CA ARG A 110 -4.54 27.05 -21.73
C ARG A 110 -5.30 27.63 -20.55
N GLU A 111 -6.06 26.80 -19.85
CA GLU A 111 -6.90 27.24 -18.73
C GLU A 111 -6.08 27.78 -17.55
N ILE A 112 -4.95 27.13 -17.24
CA ILE A 112 -4.00 27.61 -16.23
C ILE A 112 -3.36 28.93 -16.67
N LEU A 113 -2.92 29.03 -17.93
CA LEU A 113 -2.25 30.21 -18.47
C LEU A 113 -3.19 31.42 -18.54
N ILE A 114 -4.45 31.20 -18.94
CA ILE A 114 -5.51 32.22 -18.97
C ILE A 114 -5.78 32.72 -17.55
N ASN A 115 -5.96 31.81 -16.58
CA ASN A 115 -6.22 32.18 -15.19
C ASN A 115 -5.05 32.98 -14.58
N THR A 116 -3.81 32.60 -14.85
CA THR A 116 -2.63 33.37 -14.40
C THR A 116 -2.56 34.74 -15.05
N LEU A 117 -2.85 34.87 -16.35
CA LEU A 117 -2.80 36.17 -17.05
C LEU A 117 -3.96 37.10 -16.64
N THR A 118 -5.12 36.54 -16.28
CA THR A 118 -6.23 37.31 -15.70
C THR A 118 -5.98 37.71 -14.24
N SER A 119 -5.18 36.96 -13.47
CA SER A 119 -4.82 37.36 -12.09
C SER A 119 -3.79 38.49 -12.03
N PHE A 120 -3.12 38.80 -13.14
CA PHE A 120 -2.19 39.93 -13.27
C PHE A 120 -2.81 41.18 -13.91
N ASP A 121 -4.15 41.25 -14.07
CA ASP A 121 -4.90 42.39 -14.63
C ASP A 121 -4.48 42.87 -16.04
N LEU A 122 -3.77 42.03 -16.81
CA LEU A 122 -3.23 42.38 -18.13
C LEU A 122 -4.23 42.21 -19.29
N ILE A 123 -5.43 41.63 -19.05
CA ILE A 123 -6.48 41.45 -20.08
C ILE A 123 -7.88 41.67 -19.46
N LYS A 124 -8.67 42.60 -20.01
CA LYS A 124 -10.11 42.73 -19.71
C LYS A 124 -10.94 42.00 -20.78
N LEU A 125 -11.58 40.89 -20.43
CA LEU A 125 -12.51 40.19 -21.32
C LEU A 125 -13.96 40.69 -21.12
N PRO A 126 -14.75 40.80 -22.20
CA PRO A 126 -16.16 41.19 -22.13
C PRO A 126 -17.01 40.11 -21.46
N LYS A 127 -18.02 40.54 -20.71
CA LYS A 127 -18.91 39.68 -19.91
C LYS A 127 -19.67 38.69 -20.80
N LYS A 128 -19.73 37.44 -20.32
CA LYS A 128 -20.43 36.27 -20.86
C LYS A 128 -21.77 36.58 -21.54
N GLU A 129 -21.88 36.31 -22.84
CA GLU A 129 -23.15 35.96 -23.47
C GLU A 129 -23.48 34.47 -23.24
N LYS A 130 -24.74 34.21 -22.93
CA LYS A 130 -25.29 32.86 -22.70
C LYS A 130 -25.13 32.00 -23.97
N PRO A 131 -24.97 30.66 -23.84
CA PRO A 131 -24.81 29.80 -25.00
C PRO A 131 -26.09 29.80 -25.86
N LYS A 132 -25.98 30.28 -27.10
CA LYS A 132 -26.96 30.04 -28.17
C LYS A 132 -26.90 28.56 -28.58
N ALA A 133 -28.05 27.92 -28.65
CA ALA A 133 -28.21 26.54 -29.07
C ALA A 133 -27.71 26.32 -30.50
N LEU A 134 -26.87 25.31 -30.69
CA LEU A 134 -26.44 24.86 -32.02
C LEU A 134 -27.60 24.20 -32.76
N LYS A 135 -27.89 24.71 -33.96
CA LYS A 135 -28.75 24.10 -34.96
C LYS A 135 -28.20 22.74 -35.39
N GLN A 136 -29.08 21.75 -35.47
CA GLN A 136 -28.81 20.43 -36.07
C GLN A 136 -28.94 20.52 -37.59
N ASN A 137 -27.92 20.04 -38.31
CA ASN A 137 -28.02 19.77 -39.75
C ASN A 137 -28.66 18.40 -40.00
N LYS A 138 -29.59 18.35 -40.94
CA LYS A 138 -30.32 17.15 -41.41
C LYS A 138 -29.53 16.39 -42.47
N SER A 139 -29.43 15.08 -42.30
CA SER A 139 -29.34 13.95 -43.26
C SER A 139 -28.63 12.80 -42.53
N GLU A 140 -29.06 11.54 -42.47
CA GLU A 140 -30.14 10.77 -43.08
C GLU A 140 -30.45 9.57 -42.15
N LYS A 141 -31.74 9.18 -42.15
CA LYS A 141 -32.32 7.82 -42.00
C LYS A 141 -32.07 6.96 -40.74
N ASN A 142 -33.17 6.83 -39.99
CA ASN A 142 -33.74 5.65 -39.32
C ASN A 142 -32.88 4.87 -38.31
N LEU A 143 -33.16 5.06 -37.00
CA LEU A 143 -33.75 4.03 -36.13
C LEU A 143 -34.05 4.62 -34.74
N ASP A 144 -35.13 4.14 -34.12
CA ASP A 144 -35.75 4.62 -32.88
C ASP A 144 -34.85 4.74 -31.63
N SER A 145 -35.14 5.75 -30.78
CA SER A 145 -35.29 5.65 -29.31
C SER A 145 -35.02 6.97 -28.56
N VAL A 146 -36.06 7.82 -28.41
CA VAL A 146 -36.00 9.05 -27.59
C VAL A 146 -36.24 8.78 -26.08
N THR A 147 -36.56 7.55 -25.68
CA THR A 147 -36.83 7.21 -24.27
C THR A 147 -35.59 6.90 -23.41
N ASN A 148 -34.39 6.68 -23.98
CA ASN A 148 -33.26 6.15 -23.21
C ASN A 148 -32.29 7.18 -22.59
N LYS A 149 -32.23 8.43 -23.05
CA LYS A 149 -31.19 9.38 -22.56
C LYS A 149 -31.40 9.87 -21.12
N LYS A 150 -32.64 9.93 -20.61
CA LYS A 150 -32.92 10.24 -19.20
C LYS A 150 -32.55 9.08 -18.28
N ASN A 151 -32.75 7.84 -18.74
CA ASN A 151 -32.50 6.62 -17.96
C ASN A 151 -30.99 6.37 -17.72
N TYR A 152 -30.13 6.65 -18.71
CA TYR A 152 -28.67 6.51 -18.53
C TYR A 152 -28.07 7.47 -17.50
N LYS A 153 -28.57 8.72 -17.45
CA LYS A 153 -28.08 9.72 -16.48
C LYS A 153 -28.48 9.34 -15.05
N GLU A 154 -29.67 8.78 -14.89
CA GLU A 154 -30.18 8.31 -13.61
C GLU A 154 -29.49 7.01 -13.15
N MET A 155 -29.23 6.08 -14.06
CA MET A 155 -28.41 4.89 -13.83
C MET A 155 -26.97 5.24 -13.43
N PHE A 156 -26.36 6.23 -14.08
CA PHE A 156 -25.02 6.71 -13.73
C PHE A 156 -24.98 7.32 -12.33
N LYS A 157 -25.99 8.13 -11.98
CA LYS A 157 -26.10 8.71 -10.64
C LYS A 157 -26.31 7.64 -9.56
N LYS A 158 -27.18 6.66 -9.80
CA LYS A 158 -27.37 5.49 -8.91
C LYS A 158 -26.07 4.71 -8.71
N HIS A 159 -25.28 4.51 -9.76
CA HIS A 159 -23.99 3.83 -9.66
C HIS A 159 -22.98 4.63 -8.82
N GLN A 160 -22.98 5.96 -8.96
CA GLN A 160 -22.12 6.84 -8.18
C GLN A 160 -22.53 6.84 -6.69
N ASP A 161 -23.83 6.87 -6.40
CA ASP A 161 -24.38 6.78 -5.04
C ASP A 161 -24.09 5.42 -4.39
N LEU A 162 -24.17 4.31 -5.16
CA LEU A 162 -23.77 2.97 -4.72
C LEU A 162 -22.29 2.90 -4.35
N GLN A 163 -21.41 3.51 -5.14
CA GLN A 163 -19.98 3.58 -4.82
C GLN A 163 -19.73 4.37 -3.52
N ILE A 164 -20.43 5.49 -3.32
CA ILE A 164 -20.32 6.29 -2.09
C ILE A 164 -20.82 5.51 -0.87
N MET A 165 -21.96 4.81 -0.99
CA MET A 165 -22.46 3.93 0.08
C MET A 165 -21.46 2.82 0.43
N ASN A 166 -20.85 2.18 -0.57
CA ASN A 166 -19.89 1.10 -0.35
C ASN A 166 -18.59 1.59 0.30
N ILE A 167 -18.13 2.80 -0.06
CA ILE A 167 -17.00 3.43 0.63
C ILE A 167 -17.34 3.74 2.10
N ASN A 168 -18.56 4.20 2.36
CA ASN A 168 -18.99 4.53 3.72
C ASN A 168 -19.22 3.28 4.59
N SER A 169 -19.71 2.17 4.03
CA SER A 169 -19.81 0.89 4.76
C SER A 169 -18.43 0.34 5.10
N LEU A 170 -17.49 0.34 4.14
CA LEU A 170 -16.10 -0.07 4.37
C LEU A 170 -15.42 0.77 5.46
N LYS A 171 -15.65 2.09 5.49
CA LYS A 171 -15.13 2.96 6.57
C LYS A 171 -15.72 2.64 7.94
N LYS A 172 -17.00 2.27 8.02
CA LYS A 172 -17.64 1.84 9.28
C LYS A 172 -17.08 0.49 9.75
N GLU A 173 -16.92 -0.46 8.84
CA GLU A 173 -16.34 -1.78 9.13
C GLU A 173 -14.88 -1.67 9.60
N GLN A 174 -14.09 -0.81 8.95
CA GLN A 174 -12.71 -0.55 9.37
C GLN A 174 -12.63 0.03 10.78
N LYS A 175 -13.51 0.98 11.13
CA LYS A 175 -13.60 1.52 12.50
C LYS A 175 -14.00 0.44 13.50
N GLN A 176 -14.94 -0.43 13.15
CA GLN A 176 -15.37 -1.52 14.03
C GLN A 176 -14.24 -2.52 14.29
N LEU A 177 -13.50 -2.93 13.25
CA LEU A 177 -12.33 -3.80 13.39
C LEU A 177 -11.25 -3.18 14.27
N GLN A 178 -11.05 -1.86 14.18
CA GLN A 178 -10.08 -1.15 15.01
C GLN A 178 -10.49 -1.12 16.49
N ILE A 179 -11.80 -0.93 16.77
CA ILE A 179 -12.37 -1.02 18.12
C ILE A 179 -12.24 -2.46 18.66
N ASP A 180 -12.54 -3.47 17.84
CA ASP A 180 -12.47 -4.87 18.25
C ASP A 180 -11.03 -5.31 18.55
N LEU A 181 -10.05 -4.86 17.74
CA LEU A 181 -8.63 -5.07 18.00
C LEU A 181 -8.20 -4.44 19.32
N TYR A 182 -8.57 -3.18 19.56
CA TYR A 182 -8.28 -2.47 20.80
C TYR A 182 -8.87 -3.19 22.02
N ASN A 183 -10.12 -3.64 21.93
CA ASN A 183 -10.78 -4.39 23.00
C ASN A 183 -10.13 -5.76 23.24
N LYS A 184 -9.65 -6.45 22.19
CA LYS A 184 -8.93 -7.71 22.32
C LYS A 184 -7.59 -7.52 23.03
N THR A 185 -6.83 -6.49 22.65
CA THR A 185 -5.56 -6.15 23.32
C THR A 185 -5.77 -5.73 24.78
N ALA A 186 -6.80 -4.93 25.07
CA ALA A 186 -7.11 -4.51 26.43
C ALA A 186 -7.53 -5.69 27.33
N LYS A 187 -8.31 -6.64 26.81
CA LYS A 187 -8.65 -7.88 27.54
C LYS A 187 -7.42 -8.75 27.79
N SER A 188 -6.55 -8.91 26.79
CA SER A 188 -5.31 -9.69 26.92
C SER A 188 -4.36 -9.12 27.97
N MET A 189 -4.22 -7.79 28.05
CA MET A 189 -3.36 -7.17 29.07
C MET A 189 -3.93 -7.33 30.48
N LYS A 190 -5.25 -7.18 30.66
CA LYS A 190 -5.91 -7.43 31.96
C LYS A 190 -5.78 -8.90 32.41
N GLU A 191 -5.84 -9.85 31.48
CA GLU A 191 -5.65 -11.27 31.78
C GLU A 191 -4.20 -11.58 32.18
N HIS A 192 -3.23 -10.93 31.54
CA HIS A 192 -1.81 -11.03 31.89
C HIS A 192 -1.55 -10.46 33.31
N GLU A 193 -2.06 -9.27 33.62
CA GLU A 193 -1.95 -8.67 34.95
C GLU A 193 -2.58 -9.54 36.05
N LEU A 194 -3.72 -10.19 35.76
CA LEU A 194 -4.37 -11.11 36.69
C LEU A 194 -3.53 -12.38 36.91
N ARG A 195 -2.90 -12.92 35.86
CA ARG A 195 -1.98 -14.06 35.99
C ARG A 195 -0.74 -13.72 36.82
N GLU A 196 -0.13 -12.56 36.61
CA GLU A 196 1.03 -12.13 37.41
C GLU A 196 0.66 -11.93 38.88
N LYS A 197 -0.46 -11.26 39.18
CA LYS A 197 -0.94 -11.11 40.58
C LYS A 197 -1.20 -12.46 41.25
N ASN A 198 -1.77 -13.43 40.53
CA ASN A 198 -1.96 -14.77 41.07
C ASN A 198 -0.63 -15.49 41.33
N TYR A 199 0.33 -15.36 40.41
CA TYR A 199 1.68 -15.94 40.57
C TYR A 199 2.42 -15.35 41.77
N GLU A 200 2.28 -14.04 41.99
CA GLU A 200 2.90 -13.34 43.11
C GLU A 200 2.23 -13.67 44.44
N ASN A 201 0.90 -13.86 44.46
CA ASN A 201 0.19 -14.39 45.62
C ASN A 201 0.66 -15.81 45.98
N PHE A 202 0.85 -16.70 45.00
CA PHE A 202 1.41 -18.04 45.24
C PHE A 202 2.83 -17.98 45.83
N ARG A 203 3.69 -17.07 45.34
CA ARG A 203 5.03 -16.87 45.92
C ARG A 203 4.97 -16.40 47.38
N LYS A 204 4.07 -15.47 47.71
CA LYS A 204 3.89 -14.95 49.08
C LYS A 204 3.40 -16.04 50.04
N ILE A 205 2.51 -16.92 49.59
CA ILE A 205 2.03 -18.07 50.39
C ILE A 205 3.20 -19.03 50.69
N LEU A 206 3.97 -19.41 49.67
CA LEU A 206 5.12 -20.31 49.83
C LEU A 206 6.21 -19.71 50.73
N ALA A 207 6.43 -18.40 50.68
CA ALA A 207 7.37 -17.72 51.55
C ALA A 207 6.92 -17.75 53.03
N LYS A 208 5.63 -17.48 53.29
CA LYS A 208 5.04 -17.56 54.65
C LYS A 208 5.11 -18.97 55.22
N GLU A 209 4.80 -19.99 54.44
CA GLU A 209 4.90 -21.40 54.90
C GLU A 209 6.34 -21.77 55.28
N ARG A 210 7.34 -21.27 54.54
CA ARG A 210 8.75 -21.46 54.90
C ARG A 210 9.13 -20.77 56.21
N GLU A 211 8.66 -19.54 56.43
CA GLU A 211 8.89 -18.82 57.69
C GLU A 211 8.24 -19.53 58.89
N GLU A 212 6.98 -19.98 58.77
CA GLU A 212 6.29 -20.74 59.82
C GLU A 212 7.02 -22.05 60.17
N MET A 213 7.57 -22.75 59.16
CA MET A 213 8.37 -23.95 59.37
C MET A 213 9.70 -23.65 60.10
N HIS A 214 10.30 -22.48 59.86
CA HIS A 214 11.50 -22.04 60.58
C HIS A 214 11.20 -21.66 62.03
N ILE A 215 10.06 -21.02 62.29
CA ILE A 215 9.63 -20.65 63.66
C ILE A 215 9.34 -21.91 64.47
N LYS A 216 8.58 -22.87 63.94
CA LYS A 216 8.32 -24.16 64.62
C LYS A 216 9.60 -24.96 64.91
N LYS A 217 10.62 -24.85 64.04
CA LYS A 217 11.94 -25.42 64.29
C LYS A 217 12.71 -24.72 65.41
N LYS A 218 12.59 -23.39 65.57
CA LYS A 218 13.20 -22.66 66.70
C LYS A 218 12.48 -22.94 68.02
N GLU A 219 11.16 -22.93 68.05
CA GLU A 219 10.37 -23.20 69.26
C GLU A 219 10.59 -24.63 69.80
N SER A 220 10.79 -25.61 68.91
CA SER A 220 11.14 -26.99 69.32
C SER A 220 12.59 -27.15 69.82
N ILE A 221 13.49 -26.22 69.51
CA ILE A 221 14.86 -26.16 70.04
C ILE A 221 14.87 -25.46 71.40
N ASP A 222 14.11 -24.38 71.58
CA ASP A 222 14.03 -23.65 72.84
C ASP A 222 13.32 -24.45 73.95
N MET A 223 12.31 -25.26 73.61
CA MET A 223 11.68 -26.18 74.56
C MET A 223 12.59 -27.34 75.01
N ARG A 224 13.66 -27.65 74.26
CA ARG A 224 14.67 -28.62 74.71
C ARG A 224 15.73 -28.00 75.63
N LYS A 225 16.05 -26.71 75.46
CA LYS A 225 17.02 -26.00 76.30
C LYS A 225 16.51 -25.66 77.71
N LEU A 226 15.20 -25.50 77.89
CA LEU A 226 14.59 -25.24 79.21
C LEU A 226 14.61 -26.43 80.19
N SER A 227 15.10 -27.61 79.78
CA SER A 227 15.22 -28.79 80.66
C SER A 227 16.65 -29.09 81.13
N PHE A 228 17.64 -28.30 80.70
CA PHE A 228 19.03 -28.55 81.07
C PHE A 228 19.88 -27.27 80.97
N GLU A 229 19.74 -26.36 81.93
CA GLU A 229 20.81 -25.40 82.21
C GLU A 229 20.78 -24.99 83.68
N GLN A 230 21.95 -25.16 84.28
CA GLN A 230 22.28 -24.95 85.68
C GLN A 230 22.11 -23.47 86.05
N LEU A 231 21.44 -23.20 87.17
CA LEU A 231 21.37 -21.89 87.80
C LEU A 231 22.80 -21.37 88.03
N SER A 232 23.13 -20.21 87.48
CA SER A 232 24.45 -19.60 87.66
C SER A 232 24.55 -18.95 89.05
N ASP A 233 25.73 -19.04 89.67
CA ASP A 233 26.02 -18.58 91.03
C ASP A 233 25.77 -17.06 91.24
N ASN A 234 25.57 -16.27 90.18
CA ASN A 234 25.23 -14.85 90.28
C ASN A 234 23.80 -14.57 90.76
N ASP A 235 22.86 -15.52 90.60
CA ASP A 235 21.46 -15.32 91.03
C ASP A 235 21.27 -15.57 92.55
N ILE A 236 22.20 -16.28 93.18
CA ILE A 236 22.20 -16.53 94.63
C ILE A 236 22.71 -15.28 95.38
N ALA A 237 23.68 -14.55 94.82
CA ALA A 237 24.21 -13.32 95.39
C ALA A 237 23.18 -12.17 95.39
N GLN A 238 22.46 -11.96 94.28
CA GLN A 238 21.38 -10.94 94.24
C GLN A 238 20.21 -11.25 95.18
N ARG A 239 19.98 -12.52 95.52
CA ARG A 239 18.93 -12.93 96.46
C ARG A 239 19.31 -12.68 97.93
N LEU A 240 20.60 -12.62 98.24
CA LEU A 240 21.12 -12.30 99.57
C LEU A 240 21.15 -10.77 99.80
N GLU A 241 21.46 -9.97 98.79
CA GLU A 241 21.38 -8.50 98.89
C GLU A 241 19.94 -7.99 99.13
N ARG A 242 18.93 -8.62 98.51
CA ARG A 242 17.51 -8.28 98.77
C ARG A 242 17.03 -8.65 100.18
N LYS A 243 17.77 -9.48 100.91
CA LYS A 243 17.45 -9.83 102.31
C LYS A 243 18.11 -8.88 103.32
N LEU A 244 19.09 -8.08 102.91
CA LEU A 244 19.80 -7.13 103.77
C LEU A 244 19.22 -5.71 103.72
N SER A 245 18.33 -5.38 102.78
CA SER A 245 17.60 -4.10 102.77
C SER A 245 16.34 -4.09 103.65
N PHE A 246 16.31 -4.89 104.72
CA PHE A 246 15.18 -5.04 105.66
C PHE A 246 15.30 -4.15 106.91
N GLU A 247 16.34 -3.32 107.01
CA GLU A 247 16.42 -2.30 108.05
C GLU A 247 15.75 -1.01 107.57
N GLN A 248 14.70 -0.60 108.28
CA GLN A 248 13.79 0.55 108.08
C GLN A 248 12.41 0.22 107.46
N LEU A 249 11.70 -0.76 108.04
CA LEU A 249 10.24 -0.81 107.96
C LEU A 249 9.66 -0.06 109.18
N SER A 250 8.67 0.80 108.97
CA SER A 250 8.01 1.52 110.05
C SER A 250 7.14 0.57 110.89
N ASP A 251 6.93 0.87 112.18
CA ASP A 251 6.15 0.01 113.09
C ASP A 251 4.74 -0.30 112.57
N ASN A 252 4.16 0.59 111.78
CA ASN A 252 2.85 0.40 111.15
C ASN A 252 2.88 -0.64 110.02
N ASP A 253 4.00 -0.76 109.30
CA ASP A 253 4.21 -1.79 108.29
C ASP A 253 4.46 -3.15 108.94
N ILE A 254 5.12 -3.18 110.10
CA ILE A 254 5.30 -4.41 110.89
C ILE A 254 3.95 -4.90 111.41
N ALA A 255 3.11 -4.01 111.96
CA ALA A 255 1.77 -4.35 112.44
C ALA A 255 0.86 -4.86 111.32
N GLN A 256 0.81 -4.18 110.16
CA GLN A 256 0.05 -4.69 109.00
C GLN A 256 0.58 -6.04 108.50
N ARG A 257 1.89 -6.28 108.59
CA ARG A 257 2.49 -7.54 108.14
C ARG A 257 2.18 -8.66 109.11
N LEU A 258 2.20 -8.40 110.42
CA LEU A 258 1.75 -9.32 111.46
C LEU A 258 0.25 -9.63 111.31
N GLU A 259 -0.60 -8.63 111.11
CA GLU A 259 -2.04 -8.86 110.88
C GLU A 259 -2.28 -9.69 109.60
N ARG A 260 -1.49 -9.47 108.55
CA ARG A 260 -1.52 -10.32 107.34
C ARG A 260 -0.98 -11.72 107.59
N PHE A 261 -0.03 -11.91 108.50
CA PHE A 261 0.46 -13.22 108.91
C PHE A 261 -0.59 -13.94 109.75
N ASP A 262 -1.21 -13.29 110.72
CA ASP A 262 -2.28 -13.85 111.54
C ASP A 262 -3.48 -14.23 110.67
N LYS A 263 -3.91 -13.36 109.73
CA LYS A 263 -4.94 -13.69 108.74
C LYS A 263 -4.55 -14.89 107.87
N LYS A 264 -3.27 -15.06 107.53
CA LYS A 264 -2.79 -16.22 106.77
C LYS A 264 -2.78 -17.50 107.60
N ILE A 265 -2.37 -17.42 108.87
CA ILE A 265 -2.40 -18.53 109.81
C ILE A 265 -3.86 -18.96 110.01
N HIS A 266 -4.75 -18.02 110.28
CA HIS A 266 -6.16 -18.31 110.50
C HIS A 266 -6.82 -18.95 109.27
N LYS A 267 -6.55 -18.41 108.07
CA LYS A 267 -7.05 -18.98 106.81
C LYS A 267 -6.44 -20.37 106.52
N SER A 268 -5.18 -20.59 106.89
CA SER A 268 -4.53 -21.90 106.81
C SER A 268 -5.18 -22.90 107.77
N GLU A 269 -5.51 -22.48 108.98
CA GLU A 269 -6.19 -23.32 109.97
C GLU A 269 -7.63 -23.65 109.54
N GLU A 270 -8.38 -22.67 109.01
CA GLU A 270 -9.70 -22.89 108.43
C GLU A 270 -9.64 -23.92 107.29
N LEU A 271 -8.70 -23.76 106.34
CA LEU A 271 -8.50 -24.72 105.26
C LEU A 271 -8.09 -26.10 105.78
N ARG A 272 -7.31 -26.18 106.86
CA ARG A 272 -6.94 -27.45 107.51
C ARG A 272 -8.16 -28.10 108.15
N ILE A 273 -8.99 -27.35 108.86
CA ILE A 273 -10.23 -27.84 109.47
C ILE A 273 -11.20 -28.30 108.38
N GLU A 274 -11.37 -27.52 107.31
CA GLU A 274 -12.22 -27.85 106.16
C GLU A 274 -11.70 -29.10 105.43
N ALA A 275 -10.39 -29.26 105.27
CA ALA A 275 -9.79 -30.47 104.70
C ALA A 275 -10.02 -31.70 105.60
N ILE A 276 -9.96 -31.54 106.92
CA ILE A 276 -10.29 -32.60 107.88
C ILE A 276 -11.77 -32.96 107.79
N MET A 277 -12.68 -31.98 107.79
CA MET A 277 -14.12 -32.19 107.65
C MET A 277 -14.46 -32.87 106.32
N ASN A 278 -13.85 -32.44 105.21
CA ASN A 278 -14.02 -33.07 103.90
C ASN A 278 -13.50 -34.51 103.89
N LYS A 279 -12.40 -34.81 104.59
CA LYS A 279 -11.93 -36.19 104.75
C LYS A 279 -12.92 -37.02 105.56
N ILE A 280 -13.42 -36.49 106.68
CA ILE A 280 -14.45 -37.15 107.51
C ILE A 280 -15.70 -37.43 106.66
N GLN A 281 -16.18 -36.45 105.90
CA GLN A 281 -17.38 -36.60 105.06
C GLN A 281 -17.16 -37.57 103.89
N LYS A 282 -15.97 -37.61 103.30
CA LYS A 282 -15.59 -38.65 102.34
C LYS A 282 -15.56 -40.03 102.98
N THR A 283 -15.04 -40.16 104.20
CA THR A 283 -15.06 -41.45 104.91
C THR A 283 -16.47 -41.89 105.29
N VAL A 284 -17.35 -40.97 105.69
CA VAL A 284 -18.76 -41.25 105.99
C VAL A 284 -19.51 -41.67 104.73
N THR A 285 -19.37 -40.93 103.62
CA THR A 285 -20.03 -41.29 102.35
C THR A 285 -19.52 -42.61 101.77
N LEU A 286 -18.23 -42.93 101.91
CA LEU A 286 -17.68 -44.24 101.55
C LEU A 286 -18.22 -45.35 102.45
N ARG A 287 -18.35 -45.10 103.77
CA ARG A 287 -18.94 -46.04 104.72
C ARG A 287 -20.41 -46.32 104.38
N GLU A 288 -21.21 -45.28 104.14
CA GLU A 288 -22.60 -45.40 103.72
C GLU A 288 -22.75 -46.09 102.35
N ALA A 289 -21.83 -45.85 101.41
CA ALA A 289 -21.82 -46.54 100.12
C ALA A 289 -21.47 -48.03 100.29
N SER A 290 -20.51 -48.34 101.17
CA SER A 290 -20.16 -49.71 101.52
C SER A 290 -21.33 -50.44 102.20
N GLU A 291 -21.99 -49.80 103.18
CA GLU A 291 -23.17 -50.34 103.85
C GLU A 291 -24.34 -50.52 102.87
N ARG A 292 -24.55 -49.60 101.93
CA ARG A 292 -25.55 -49.75 100.85
C ARG A 292 -25.23 -50.91 99.91
N VAL A 293 -23.96 -51.14 99.59
CA VAL A 293 -23.53 -52.29 98.78
C VAL A 293 -23.69 -53.58 99.56
N GLU A 294 -23.36 -53.60 100.85
CA GLU A 294 -23.50 -54.76 101.72
C GLU A 294 -24.97 -55.14 101.96
N MET A 295 -25.85 -54.15 102.15
CA MET A 295 -27.31 -54.35 102.21
C MET A 295 -27.86 -54.87 100.87
N ARG A 296 -27.39 -54.33 99.73
CA ARG A 296 -27.75 -54.86 98.40
C ARG A 296 -27.21 -56.26 98.16
N TYR A 297 -26.07 -56.64 98.73
CA TYR A 297 -25.55 -58.01 98.67
C TYR A 297 -26.37 -58.95 99.55
N LYS A 298 -26.79 -58.52 100.75
CA LYS A 298 -27.70 -59.29 101.62
C LYS A 298 -29.10 -59.44 101.02
N GLU A 299 -29.59 -58.45 100.27
CA GLU A 299 -30.85 -58.55 99.49
C GLU A 299 -30.68 -59.44 98.24
N LYS A 300 -29.55 -59.35 97.53
CA LYS A 300 -29.27 -60.17 96.32
C LYS A 300 -28.82 -61.59 96.61
N SER A 301 -28.38 -61.90 97.84
CA SER A 301 -28.13 -63.26 98.33
C SER A 301 -29.37 -64.16 98.26
N LYS A 302 -30.56 -63.59 98.00
CA LYS A 302 -31.81 -64.32 97.78
C LYS A 302 -32.19 -64.47 96.29
N SER A 303 -31.39 -63.96 95.35
CA SER A 303 -31.66 -64.05 93.90
C SER A 303 -30.73 -65.04 93.19
N ASN A 304 -31.30 -65.86 92.33
CA ASN A 304 -30.67 -67.00 91.65
C ASN A 304 -29.52 -66.54 90.73
N GLU A 305 -28.28 -66.93 91.02
CA GLU A 305 -27.07 -66.50 90.27
C GLU A 305 -27.15 -66.81 88.77
N LEU A 306 -27.84 -67.90 88.42
CA LEU A 306 -28.10 -68.32 87.04
C LEU A 306 -28.88 -67.28 86.23
N GLU A 307 -29.84 -66.58 86.86
CA GLU A 307 -30.64 -65.56 86.20
C GLU A 307 -29.82 -64.30 85.91
N LEU A 308 -28.86 -63.99 86.78
CA LEU A 308 -27.93 -62.88 86.60
C LEU A 308 -26.96 -63.15 85.45
N PHE A 309 -26.45 -64.38 85.36
CA PHE A 309 -25.58 -64.82 84.27
C PHE A 309 -26.30 -64.76 82.92
N ASN A 310 -27.53 -65.29 82.83
CA ASN A 310 -28.33 -65.25 81.61
C ASN A 310 -28.61 -63.80 81.15
N LYS A 311 -28.94 -62.89 82.06
CA LYS A 311 -29.12 -61.45 81.73
C LYS A 311 -27.83 -60.80 81.23
N LEU A 312 -26.67 -61.25 81.70
CA LEU A 312 -25.37 -60.74 81.27
C LEU A 312 -25.00 -61.24 79.87
N VAL A 313 -25.24 -62.52 79.60
CA VAL A 313 -25.11 -63.12 78.25
C VAL A 313 -26.06 -62.45 77.26
N ASP A 314 -27.32 -62.21 77.63
CA ASP A 314 -28.28 -61.50 76.78
C ASP A 314 -27.84 -60.07 76.48
N LYS A 315 -27.30 -59.35 77.47
CA LYS A 315 -26.71 -58.02 77.25
C LYS A 315 -25.52 -58.09 76.30
N GLN A 316 -24.66 -59.08 76.45
CA GLN A 316 -23.49 -59.26 75.60
C GLN A 316 -23.88 -59.60 74.15
N ASN A 317 -24.89 -60.45 73.97
CA ASN A 317 -25.47 -60.77 72.66
C ASN A 317 -26.17 -59.56 72.02
N LYS A 318 -26.90 -58.75 72.80
CA LYS A 318 -27.50 -57.49 72.33
C LYS A 318 -26.43 -56.46 71.91
N VAL A 319 -25.33 -56.36 72.64
CA VAL A 319 -24.19 -55.49 72.27
C VAL A 319 -23.51 -56.02 71.01
N LYS A 320 -23.31 -57.34 70.88
CA LYS A 320 -22.70 -57.95 69.70
C LYS A 320 -23.54 -57.72 68.44
N THR A 321 -24.84 -58.01 68.50
CA THR A 321 -25.78 -57.74 67.39
C THR A 321 -25.87 -56.24 67.05
N ALA A 322 -25.80 -55.35 68.05
CA ALA A 322 -25.75 -53.90 67.80
C ALA A 322 -24.44 -53.47 67.10
N ARG A 323 -23.30 -54.10 67.43
CA ARG A 323 -22.01 -53.85 66.75
C ARG A 323 -22.06 -54.33 65.31
N GLU A 324 -22.49 -55.56 65.06
CA GLU A 324 -22.62 -56.14 63.71
C GLU A 324 -23.51 -55.26 62.82
N ARG A 325 -24.67 -54.81 63.33
CA ARG A 325 -25.55 -53.88 62.60
C ARG A 325 -24.91 -52.51 62.33
N ASN A 326 -24.03 -52.03 63.21
CA ASN A 326 -23.32 -50.77 62.99
C ASN A 326 -22.21 -50.94 61.96
N GLU A 327 -21.46 -52.04 62.01
CA GLU A 327 -20.44 -52.38 61.01
C GLU A 327 -21.05 -52.53 59.62
N GLU A 328 -22.19 -53.21 59.50
CA GLU A 328 -22.92 -53.35 58.25
C GLU A 328 -23.41 -52.00 57.70
N LYS A 329 -23.91 -51.11 58.58
CA LYS A 329 -24.28 -49.73 58.19
C LYS A 329 -23.08 -48.91 57.72
N ILE A 330 -21.92 -49.05 58.36
CA ILE A 330 -20.68 -48.37 57.97
C ILE A 330 -20.21 -48.90 56.61
N HIS A 331 -20.19 -50.22 56.43
CA HIS A 331 -19.81 -50.85 55.17
C HIS A 331 -20.73 -50.44 54.02
N ASN A 332 -22.05 -50.47 54.23
CA ASN A 332 -23.03 -50.04 53.23
C ASN A 332 -22.90 -48.55 52.87
N LYS A 333 -22.60 -47.68 53.84
CA LYS A 333 -22.32 -46.26 53.57
C LYS A 333 -21.02 -46.09 52.78
N MET A 334 -19.97 -46.80 53.15
CA MET A 334 -18.68 -46.79 52.44
C MET A 334 -18.84 -47.26 50.99
N GLN A 335 -19.60 -48.34 50.77
CA GLN A 335 -19.82 -48.89 49.44
C GLN A 335 -20.65 -47.93 48.55
N LYS A 336 -21.71 -47.33 49.09
CA LYS A 336 -22.49 -46.29 48.38
C LYS A 336 -21.64 -45.06 48.02
N THR A 337 -20.82 -44.57 48.95
CA THR A 337 -19.94 -43.43 48.67
C THR A 337 -18.87 -43.76 47.62
N LYS A 338 -18.34 -44.98 47.61
CA LYS A 338 -17.42 -45.45 46.58
C LYS A 338 -18.09 -45.53 45.20
N GLU A 339 -19.29 -46.11 45.12
CA GLU A 339 -20.07 -46.18 43.87
C GLU A 339 -20.44 -44.79 43.33
N GLU A 340 -20.84 -43.86 44.21
CA GLU A 340 -21.11 -42.47 43.82
C GLU A 340 -19.85 -41.76 43.30
N PHE A 341 -18.70 -42.01 43.93
CA PHE A 341 -17.43 -41.48 43.49
C PHE A 341 -17.03 -42.03 42.11
N GLU A 342 -17.14 -43.35 41.90
CA GLU A 342 -16.86 -43.99 40.60
C GLU A 342 -17.79 -43.46 39.50
N LYS A 343 -19.08 -43.28 39.76
CA LYS A 343 -20.03 -42.66 38.81
C LYS A 343 -19.63 -41.23 38.46
N ARG A 344 -19.29 -40.40 39.45
CA ARG A 344 -18.81 -39.03 39.22
C ARG A 344 -17.50 -39.02 38.42
N HIS A 345 -16.60 -39.95 38.71
CA HIS A 345 -15.34 -40.10 38.01
C HIS A 345 -15.56 -40.49 36.53
N GLN A 346 -16.44 -41.46 36.26
CA GLN A 346 -16.80 -41.84 34.89
C GLN A 346 -17.42 -40.68 34.10
N ILE A 347 -18.36 -39.95 34.70
CA ILE A 347 -18.96 -38.76 34.07
C ILE A 347 -17.90 -37.70 33.77
N ALA A 348 -16.93 -37.49 34.69
CA ALA A 348 -15.83 -36.56 34.47
C ALA A 348 -14.93 -37.01 33.30
N LEU A 349 -14.60 -38.30 33.23
CA LEU A 349 -13.81 -38.86 32.12
C LEU A 349 -14.53 -38.74 30.77
N GLU A 350 -15.84 -39.00 30.72
CA GLU A 350 -16.63 -38.83 29.51
C GLU A 350 -16.67 -37.37 29.05
N ARG A 351 -16.81 -36.42 29.98
CA ARG A 351 -16.75 -34.99 29.68
C ARG A 351 -15.39 -34.57 29.13
N ILE A 352 -14.30 -35.09 29.71
CA ILE A 352 -12.93 -34.83 29.21
C ILE A 352 -12.79 -35.38 27.78
N ARG A 353 -13.18 -36.64 27.53
CA ARG A 353 -13.12 -37.23 26.18
C ARG A 353 -13.96 -36.46 25.16
N SER A 354 -15.16 -36.02 25.53
CA SER A 354 -16.00 -35.20 24.66
C SER A 354 -15.31 -33.88 24.32
N ALA A 355 -14.75 -33.19 25.32
CA ALA A 355 -14.04 -31.94 25.12
C ALA A 355 -12.78 -32.11 24.26
N GLU A 356 -12.03 -33.21 24.43
CA GLU A 356 -10.88 -33.55 23.60
C GLU A 356 -11.27 -33.78 22.14
N ASN A 357 -12.37 -34.49 21.88
CA ASN A 357 -12.89 -34.72 20.53
C ASN A 357 -13.35 -33.41 19.88
N ASP A 358 -14.03 -32.53 20.62
CA ASP A 358 -14.46 -31.22 20.12
C ASP A 358 -13.25 -30.33 19.80
N LEU A 359 -12.22 -30.33 20.66
CA LEU A 359 -10.97 -29.62 20.42
C LEU A 359 -10.25 -30.15 19.17
N LEU A 360 -10.20 -31.47 19.00
CA LEU A 360 -9.58 -32.09 17.83
C LEU A 360 -10.33 -31.75 16.54
N TYR A 361 -11.66 -31.79 16.57
CA TYR A 361 -12.51 -31.39 15.44
C TYR A 361 -12.30 -29.91 15.09
N ASN A 362 -12.31 -29.03 16.09
CA ASN A 362 -12.06 -27.60 15.90
C ASN A 362 -10.65 -27.34 15.36
N ALA A 363 -9.63 -28.05 15.85
CA ALA A 363 -8.26 -27.95 15.35
C ALA A 363 -8.17 -28.34 13.87
N LYS A 364 -8.78 -29.47 13.46
CA LYS A 364 -8.83 -29.89 12.06
C LYS A 364 -9.59 -28.88 11.18
N LYS A 365 -10.70 -28.33 11.68
CA LYS A 365 -11.45 -27.28 10.97
C LYS A 365 -10.61 -26.02 10.76
N MET A 366 -9.89 -25.58 11.80
CA MET A 366 -8.97 -24.44 11.73
C MET A 366 -7.80 -24.71 10.77
N GLU A 367 -7.22 -25.92 10.79
CA GLU A 367 -6.16 -26.31 9.88
C GLU A 367 -6.61 -26.25 8.41
N ASN A 368 -7.81 -26.76 8.12
CA ASN A 368 -8.38 -26.70 6.78
C ASN A 368 -8.65 -25.25 6.33
N GLN A 369 -9.14 -24.40 7.23
CA GLN A 369 -9.30 -22.96 6.96
C GLN A 369 -7.95 -22.27 6.70
N MET A 370 -6.91 -22.63 7.45
CA MET A 370 -5.56 -22.11 7.24
C MET A 370 -4.99 -22.55 5.88
N LYS A 371 -5.14 -23.82 5.50
CA LYS A 371 -4.72 -24.32 4.18
C LYS A 371 -5.45 -23.60 3.04
N ALA A 372 -6.76 -23.40 3.17
CA ALA A 372 -7.55 -22.65 2.19
C ALA A 372 -7.07 -21.19 2.09
N SER A 373 -6.83 -20.53 3.23
CA SER A 373 -6.29 -19.17 3.27
C SER A 373 -4.91 -19.07 2.65
N GLN A 374 -4.01 -20.02 2.95
CA GLN A 374 -2.68 -20.09 2.34
C GLN A 374 -2.75 -20.25 0.82
N LYS A 375 -3.64 -21.11 0.32
CA LYS A 375 -3.86 -21.26 -1.12
C LYS A 375 -4.31 -19.95 -1.76
N ILE A 376 -5.26 -19.23 -1.14
CA ILE A 376 -5.71 -17.92 -1.62
C ILE A 376 -4.56 -16.90 -1.65
N VAL A 377 -3.69 -16.89 -0.64
CA VAL A 377 -2.52 -16.00 -0.60
C VAL A 377 -1.52 -16.36 -1.70
N GLN A 378 -1.26 -17.64 -1.93
CA GLN A 378 -0.39 -18.10 -3.01
C GLN A 378 -0.96 -17.73 -4.39
N ASP A 379 -2.25 -17.94 -4.62
CA ASP A 379 -2.93 -17.57 -5.86
C ASP A 379 -2.89 -16.05 -6.09
N ARG A 380 -3.11 -15.25 -5.04
CA ARG A 380 -2.96 -13.78 -5.10
C ARG A 380 -1.54 -13.37 -5.42
N LYS A 381 -0.54 -14.01 -4.80
CA LYS A 381 0.88 -13.75 -5.06
C LYS A 381 1.21 -14.06 -6.52
N LYS A 382 0.75 -15.19 -7.06
CA LYS A 382 0.94 -15.56 -8.47
C LYS A 382 0.33 -14.52 -9.42
N LYS A 383 -0.93 -14.13 -9.19
CA LYS A 383 -1.62 -13.09 -9.98
C LYS A 383 -0.89 -11.74 -9.94
N LEU A 384 -0.37 -11.35 -8.77
CA LEU A 384 0.42 -10.13 -8.63
C LEU A 384 1.71 -10.15 -9.45
N TYR A 385 2.40 -11.30 -9.51
CA TYR A 385 3.57 -11.44 -10.39
C TYR A 385 3.20 -11.35 -11.87
N GLU A 386 2.13 -12.03 -12.29
CA GLU A 386 1.60 -11.95 -13.66
C GLU A 386 1.26 -10.49 -14.03
N ASP A 387 0.53 -9.78 -13.17
CA ASP A 387 0.19 -8.36 -13.36
C ASP A 387 1.44 -7.46 -13.43
N PHE A 388 2.45 -7.75 -12.61
CA PHE A 388 3.72 -7.01 -12.60
C PHE A 388 4.49 -7.21 -13.91
N GLU A 389 4.55 -8.43 -14.42
CA GLU A 389 5.18 -8.73 -15.71
C GLU A 389 4.46 -8.05 -16.88
N ILE A 390 3.13 -8.10 -16.90
CA ILE A 390 2.31 -7.40 -17.89
C ILE A 390 2.58 -5.89 -17.84
N LYS A 391 2.61 -5.28 -16.65
CA LYS A 391 2.90 -3.84 -16.51
C LYS A 391 4.31 -3.49 -16.96
N LYS A 392 5.29 -4.31 -16.60
CA LYS A 392 6.68 -4.13 -17.04
C LYS A 392 6.77 -4.17 -18.56
N GLU A 393 6.09 -5.11 -19.20
CA GLU A 393 6.08 -5.19 -20.66
C GLU A 393 5.36 -4.01 -21.31
N LEU A 394 4.22 -3.59 -20.75
CA LEU A 394 3.48 -2.43 -21.24
C LEU A 394 4.34 -1.16 -21.23
N ASN A 395 5.18 -0.98 -20.21
CA ASN A 395 6.13 0.13 -20.16
C ASN A 395 7.20 0.02 -21.26
N LYS A 396 7.77 -1.18 -21.49
CA LYS A 396 8.70 -1.37 -22.63
C LYS A 396 8.07 -1.02 -23.97
N LEU A 397 6.80 -1.38 -24.17
CA LEU A 397 6.07 -1.07 -25.39
C LEU A 397 5.86 0.44 -25.56
N LYS A 398 5.58 1.17 -24.47
CA LYS A 398 5.51 2.64 -24.48
C LYS A 398 6.86 3.28 -24.79
N ASP A 399 7.93 2.78 -24.19
CA ASP A 399 9.29 3.28 -24.44
C ASP A 399 9.69 3.04 -25.89
N TYR A 400 9.34 1.88 -26.45
CA TYR A 400 9.51 1.57 -27.87
C TYR A 400 8.72 2.55 -28.76
N GLU A 401 7.46 2.85 -28.43
CA GLU A 401 6.67 3.82 -29.20
C GLU A 401 7.28 5.24 -29.14
N CYS A 402 7.80 5.64 -27.98
CA CYS A 402 8.51 6.91 -27.82
C CYS A 402 9.77 6.97 -28.68
N LEU A 403 10.59 5.94 -28.61
CA LEU A 403 11.81 5.81 -29.41
C LEU A 403 11.49 5.86 -30.91
N LEU A 404 10.44 5.17 -31.34
CA LEU A 404 9.99 5.18 -32.73
C LEU A 404 9.60 6.59 -33.19
N LYS A 405 8.87 7.36 -32.35
CA LYS A 405 8.52 8.76 -32.66
C LYS A 405 9.75 9.64 -32.80
N VAL A 406 10.75 9.48 -31.93
CA VAL A 406 12.03 10.21 -32.01
C VAL A 406 12.76 9.86 -33.31
N GLN A 407 12.85 8.58 -33.66
CA GLN A 407 13.47 8.14 -34.92
C GLN A 407 12.74 8.69 -36.15
N ARG A 408 11.40 8.68 -36.15
CA ARG A 408 10.59 9.31 -37.21
C ARG A 408 10.88 10.80 -37.30
N ALA A 409 10.92 11.52 -36.18
CA ALA A 409 11.20 12.95 -36.15
C ALA A 409 12.58 13.27 -36.72
N LYS A 410 13.61 12.48 -36.37
CA LYS A 410 14.95 12.60 -36.94
C LYS A 410 14.93 12.40 -38.45
N ARG A 411 14.34 11.31 -38.96
CA ARG A 411 14.23 11.06 -40.41
C ARG A 411 13.46 12.15 -41.15
N LYS A 412 12.39 12.71 -40.56
CA LYS A 412 11.67 13.87 -41.11
C LYS A 412 12.56 15.09 -41.22
N PHE A 413 13.37 15.35 -40.19
CA PHE A 413 14.32 16.46 -40.18
C PHE A 413 15.37 16.28 -41.29
N ASP A 414 16.00 15.11 -41.35
CA ASP A 414 17.02 14.77 -42.36
C ASP A 414 16.47 14.89 -43.78
N TYR A 415 15.24 14.40 -44.02
CA TYR A 415 14.56 14.54 -45.31
C TYR A 415 14.29 16.01 -45.68
N LYS A 416 13.79 16.82 -44.73
CA LYS A 416 13.55 18.26 -44.96
C LYS A 416 14.84 19.01 -45.22
N MET A 417 15.92 18.67 -44.52
CA MET A 417 17.23 19.29 -44.70
C MET A 417 17.80 18.92 -46.07
N SER A 418 17.75 17.65 -46.45
CA SER A 418 18.19 17.17 -47.77
C SER A 418 17.45 17.89 -48.90
N LYS A 419 16.12 18.03 -48.79
CA LYS A 419 15.31 18.77 -49.79
C LYS A 419 15.65 20.26 -49.87
N LYS A 420 16.07 20.89 -48.76
CA LYS A 420 16.53 22.28 -48.78
C LYS A 420 17.89 22.40 -49.47
N LEU A 421 18.80 21.47 -49.20
CA LEU A 421 20.12 21.40 -49.83
C LEU A 421 20.01 21.16 -51.33
N GLU A 422 19.19 20.19 -51.74
CA GLU A 422 18.93 19.91 -53.17
C GLU A 422 18.43 21.15 -53.91
N LYS A 423 17.45 21.87 -53.34
CA LYS A 423 16.99 23.15 -53.92
C LYS A 423 18.08 24.22 -54.00
N ALA A 424 18.95 24.29 -53.00
CA ALA A 424 20.05 25.25 -52.99
C ALA A 424 21.10 24.90 -54.06
N LEU A 425 21.38 23.61 -54.25
CA LEU A 425 22.26 23.11 -55.32
C LEU A 425 21.66 23.39 -56.70
N GLU A 426 20.39 23.06 -56.93
CA GLU A 426 19.69 23.37 -58.19
C GLU A 426 19.71 24.87 -58.51
N GLN A 427 19.54 25.73 -57.50
CA GLN A 427 19.64 27.18 -57.68
C GLN A 427 21.07 27.62 -58.03
N ASN A 428 22.08 27.02 -57.39
CA ASN A 428 23.47 27.31 -57.69
C ASN A 428 23.84 26.89 -59.12
N ASP A 429 23.37 25.71 -59.56
CA ASP A 429 23.58 25.22 -60.92
C ASP A 429 22.96 26.18 -61.95
N ARG A 430 21.72 26.65 -61.73
CA ARG A 430 21.10 27.68 -62.57
C ARG A 430 21.88 28.99 -62.60
N ILE A 431 22.42 29.42 -61.46
CA ILE A 431 23.26 30.64 -61.40
C ILE A 431 24.54 30.44 -62.21
N ASN A 432 25.16 29.27 -62.14
CA ASN A 432 26.37 28.95 -62.91
C ASN A 432 26.08 28.86 -64.41
N GLU A 433 24.98 28.23 -64.81
CA GLU A 433 24.52 28.24 -66.20
C GLU A 433 24.30 29.66 -66.73
N MET A 434 23.64 30.53 -65.94
CA MET A 434 23.46 31.94 -66.31
C MET A 434 24.79 32.70 -66.41
N LYS A 435 25.77 32.41 -65.55
CA LYS A 435 27.11 33.03 -65.64
C LYS A 435 27.82 32.62 -66.93
N ILE A 436 27.84 31.33 -67.25
CA ILE A 436 28.45 30.80 -68.48
C ILE A 436 27.78 31.41 -69.71
N ALA A 437 26.44 31.53 -69.71
CA ALA A 437 25.70 32.16 -70.80
C ALA A 437 26.09 33.64 -70.98
N LYS A 438 26.21 34.41 -69.89
CA LYS A 438 26.66 35.81 -69.92
C LYS A 438 28.10 35.97 -70.42
N GLU A 439 29.01 35.08 -70.00
CA GLU A 439 30.40 35.09 -70.48
C GLU A 439 30.48 34.82 -71.99
N LYS A 440 29.68 33.86 -72.48
CA LYS A 440 29.58 33.57 -73.91
C LYS A 440 29.01 34.74 -74.70
N GLU A 441 27.99 35.41 -74.16
CA GLU A 441 27.42 36.62 -74.77
C GLU A 441 28.45 37.76 -74.82
N ALA A 442 29.17 38.01 -73.72
CA ALA A 442 30.22 39.01 -73.66
C ALA A 442 31.37 38.70 -74.66
N TYR A 443 31.75 37.43 -74.81
CA TYR A 443 32.72 36.99 -75.80
C TYR A 443 32.23 37.26 -77.23
N ASN A 444 30.99 36.89 -77.56
CA ASN A 444 30.39 37.14 -78.87
C ASN A 444 30.30 38.64 -79.18
N ASN A 445 29.95 39.46 -78.19
CA ASN A 445 29.90 40.92 -78.33
C ASN A 445 31.30 41.49 -78.58
N ARG A 446 32.32 41.02 -77.85
CA ARG A 446 33.73 41.42 -78.08
C ARG A 446 34.21 41.02 -79.47
N GLU A 447 33.91 39.79 -79.91
CA GLU A 447 34.29 39.31 -81.24
C GLU A 447 33.60 40.12 -82.34
N SER A 448 32.32 40.44 -82.18
CA SER A 448 31.57 41.30 -83.09
C SER A 448 32.13 42.71 -83.15
N ALA A 449 32.50 43.29 -81.99
CA ALA A 449 33.16 44.59 -81.93
C ALA A 449 34.53 44.59 -82.63
N ILE A 450 35.34 43.54 -82.45
CA ILE A 450 36.63 43.39 -83.13
C ILE A 450 36.42 43.30 -84.65
N LYS A 451 35.46 42.49 -85.12
CA LYS A 451 35.11 42.39 -86.55
C LYS A 451 34.71 43.76 -87.11
N ALA A 452 33.85 44.49 -86.41
CA ALA A 452 33.44 45.84 -86.80
C ALA A 452 34.62 46.85 -86.83
N MET A 453 35.56 46.76 -85.88
CA MET A 453 36.77 47.60 -85.90
C MET A 453 37.65 47.29 -87.11
N ILE A 454 37.90 46.01 -87.41
CA ILE A 454 38.69 45.58 -88.58
C ILE A 454 38.02 46.06 -89.88
N GLU A 455 36.69 45.95 -89.99
CA GLU A 455 35.95 46.45 -91.14
C GLU A 455 36.08 47.98 -91.27
N LYS A 456 35.98 48.71 -90.16
CA LYS A 456 36.16 50.17 -90.12
C LYS A 456 37.58 50.58 -90.54
N GLU A 457 38.61 49.86 -90.07
CA GLU A 457 40.00 50.09 -90.49
C GLU A 457 40.20 49.84 -91.98
N LYS A 458 39.66 48.73 -92.51
CA LYS A 458 39.68 48.45 -93.96
C LYS A 458 39.00 49.54 -94.77
N LEU A 459 37.86 50.05 -94.30
CA LEU A 459 37.16 51.18 -94.92
C LEU A 459 38.03 52.45 -94.89
N PHE A 460 38.62 52.80 -93.76
CA PHE A 460 39.51 53.96 -93.66
C PHE A 460 40.74 53.83 -94.53
N GLU A 461 41.36 52.65 -94.61
CA GLU A 461 42.49 52.39 -95.49
C GLU A 461 42.09 52.58 -96.96
N ALA A 462 40.93 52.06 -97.35
CA ALA A 462 40.40 52.24 -98.69
C ALA A 462 40.11 53.72 -99.00
N VAL A 463 39.47 54.45 -98.09
CA VAL A 463 39.23 55.90 -98.20
C VAL A 463 40.55 56.68 -98.30
N ALA A 464 41.55 56.34 -97.50
CA ALA A 464 42.85 57.00 -97.54
C ALA A 464 43.58 56.80 -98.88
N VAL A 465 43.50 55.60 -99.48
CA VAL A 465 44.02 55.32 -100.83
C VAL A 465 43.27 56.12 -101.88
N ILE A 466 41.93 56.17 -101.80
CA ILE A 466 41.09 56.96 -102.69
C ILE A 466 41.45 58.45 -102.60
N TRP A 467 41.59 58.99 -101.39
CA TRP A 467 41.85 60.41 -101.17
C TRP A 467 43.24 60.84 -101.65
N LYS A 468 44.27 60.00 -101.48
CA LYS A 468 45.64 60.30 -101.95
C LYS A 468 45.78 60.28 -103.47
N SER A 469 45.08 59.40 -104.18
CA SER A 469 45.17 59.30 -105.65
C SER A 469 43.87 58.79 -106.28
N PRO A 470 42.86 59.66 -106.45
CA PRO A 470 41.50 59.26 -106.82
C PRO A 470 41.40 58.60 -108.22
N ARG A 471 42.29 58.97 -109.15
CA ARG A 471 42.29 58.46 -110.53
C ARG A 471 43.20 57.24 -110.74
N SER A 472 43.88 56.76 -109.69
CA SER A 472 44.72 55.56 -109.81
C SER A 472 43.87 54.30 -110.03
N LYS A 473 44.40 53.33 -110.78
CA LYS A 473 43.71 52.05 -111.06
C LYS A 473 43.31 51.33 -109.77
N THR A 474 44.21 51.32 -108.79
CA THR A 474 43.98 50.77 -107.43
C THR A 474 42.90 51.50 -106.65
N ALA A 475 42.79 52.83 -106.77
CA ALA A 475 41.70 53.58 -106.13
C ALA A 475 40.35 53.29 -106.78
N GLN A 476 40.29 53.23 -108.12
CA GLN A 476 39.06 52.89 -108.84
C GLN A 476 38.58 51.46 -108.58
N GLU A 477 39.50 50.49 -108.43
CA GLU A 477 39.17 49.12 -108.01
C GLU A 477 38.63 49.08 -106.56
N LYS A 478 39.24 49.83 -105.63
CA LYS A 478 38.71 49.95 -104.25
C LYS A 478 37.34 50.63 -104.22
N ILE A 479 37.08 51.67 -105.01
CA ILE A 479 35.75 52.32 -105.13
C ILE A 479 34.67 51.34 -105.61
N LYS A 480 34.98 50.55 -106.65
CA LYS A 480 34.07 49.51 -107.14
C LYS A 480 33.79 48.43 -106.09
N SER A 481 34.83 48.01 -105.35
CA SER A 481 34.68 47.00 -104.29
C SER A 481 33.87 47.48 -103.08
N LEU A 482 33.87 48.79 -102.79
CA LEU A 482 33.11 49.39 -101.71
C LEU A 482 31.65 49.69 -102.08
N ASN A 483 31.24 49.43 -103.33
CA ASN A 483 29.90 49.70 -103.84
C ASN A 483 29.44 51.15 -103.61
N ILE A 484 30.39 52.10 -103.49
CA ILE A 484 30.11 53.52 -103.43
C ILE A 484 29.78 53.92 -104.87
N ARG A 485 28.50 53.84 -105.24
CA ARG A 485 28.01 54.49 -106.45
C ARG A 485 28.24 55.99 -106.29
N SER A 486 29.36 56.44 -106.84
CA SER A 486 29.62 57.79 -107.36
C SER A 486 28.75 58.88 -106.72
N ILE A 487 29.26 59.47 -105.63
CA ILE A 487 28.99 60.87 -105.29
C ILE A 487 29.69 61.72 -106.37
N GLU A 488 29.15 61.69 -107.59
CA GLU A 488 29.59 62.53 -108.70
C GLU A 488 28.60 63.68 -108.95
N ALA A 489 27.62 63.89 -108.05
CA ALA A 489 26.58 64.91 -108.21
C ALA A 489 26.71 66.12 -107.26
N SER A 490 27.86 66.39 -106.64
CA SER A 490 27.97 67.50 -105.67
C SER A 490 29.23 68.36 -105.75
N ILE A 491 30.08 68.23 -106.78
CA ILE A 491 31.26 69.09 -106.98
C ILE A 491 31.34 69.69 -108.39
N SER A 492 30.20 69.82 -109.09
CA SER A 492 30.11 70.71 -110.27
C SER A 492 28.92 71.66 -110.12
N GLY A 493 29.03 72.55 -109.14
CA GLY A 493 28.46 73.89 -109.28
C GLY A 493 29.47 74.73 -110.05
N ALA A 494 29.15 75.02 -111.31
CA ALA A 494 29.73 76.11 -112.09
C ALA A 494 28.83 76.32 -113.32
N ASP A 495 28.00 77.35 -113.24
CA ASP A 495 27.60 78.29 -114.30
C ASP A 495 27.38 77.74 -115.72
N GLU A 496 26.10 77.59 -116.09
CA GLU A 496 25.41 78.41 -117.10
C GLU A 496 23.89 78.19 -117.04
#